data_AF-A0A5C2S4R8-F1
#
_entry.id   AF-A0A5C2S4R8-F1
#
_cell.length_a   1.000
_cell.length_b   1.000
_cell.length_c   1.000
_cell.angle_alpha   90.00
_cell.angle_beta   90.00
_cell.angle_gamma   90.00
#
_symmetry.space_group_name_H-M   'P 1'
#
loop_
_entity.id
_entity.type
_entity.pdbx_description
1 polymer ?
#
loop_
_entity_poly.entity_id
_entity_poly.type
_entity_poly.pdbx_seq_one_letter_code
_entity_poly.pdbx_strand_id
1 'polypeptide(L)'
;MPPPPSSSASGNPDPVDDILIQPSLNLLLIGTTLSSSLVPIFVALLFFSTRRTRRRPTFILNVLMILLGLTLGAVNGYNQARTLLGLSIAPVFSVAYASLTILVPMLTDWVVVLRVMAIYPPHKLSHRCLSIIYGPMALVKLARMVIDAVFIVQWTRAVVRNAESPFRAGMEAWATPYPKLAWFFQLFDSTYVSAIFLLRLGRGTMDASRLRKYADATGTDASQDQDEGEHSYYRRLQTLFWISTSNFIFPVIFNLAQLILVFRDPSFLDGAYILLVNSYVEILGVLLVTIWASGTGDEQVASANPVLPADEPEAQ
;
A
#
# COMPACT_ATOMS: atom_id res chain seq x y z
N MET A 1 19.86 66.97 28.76
CA MET A 1 20.47 65.70 28.30
C MET A 1 19.51 64.58 28.62
N PRO A 2 18.86 63.96 27.63
CA PRO A 2 18.02 62.80 27.85
C PRO A 2 18.90 61.55 28.09
N PRO A 3 18.44 60.56 28.88
CA PRO A 3 19.17 59.31 29.08
C PRO A 3 19.13 58.44 27.81
N PRO A 4 20.13 57.55 27.61
CA PRO A 4 20.20 56.70 26.42
C PRO A 4 19.10 55.62 26.44
N PRO A 5 18.58 55.22 25.27
CA PRO A 5 17.61 54.13 25.18
C PRO A 5 18.28 52.80 25.54
N SER A 6 17.69 52.09 26.49
CA SER A 6 18.02 50.73 26.89
C SER A 6 17.88 49.77 25.70
N SER A 7 19.00 49.18 25.30
CA SER A 7 19.03 48.01 24.42
C SER A 7 18.53 46.79 25.20
N SER A 8 17.26 46.43 25.02
CA SER A 8 16.75 45.14 25.50
C SER A 8 15.61 44.67 24.61
N ALA A 9 15.98 44.01 23.52
CA ALA A 9 15.14 43.04 22.83
C ALA A 9 16.06 42.05 22.13
N SER A 10 16.88 41.34 22.92
CA SER A 10 17.36 40.02 22.51
C SER A 10 16.11 39.15 22.40
N GLY A 11 15.65 38.93 21.16
CA GLY A 11 14.62 37.95 20.86
C GLY A 11 15.10 36.60 21.36
N ASN A 12 14.60 36.21 22.54
CA ASN A 12 14.61 34.84 22.95
C ASN A 12 13.65 34.14 21.97
N PRO A 13 14.08 33.15 21.16
CA PRO A 13 13.13 32.40 20.35
C PRO A 13 12.11 31.80 21.31
N ASP A 14 10.83 32.02 21.02
CA ASP A 14 9.76 31.53 21.87
C ASP A 14 9.91 30.01 22.03
N PRO A 15 9.69 29.43 23.22
CA PRO A 15 9.78 27.98 23.47
C PRO A 15 8.77 27.15 22.63
N VAL A 16 7.95 27.81 21.82
CA VAL A 16 7.00 27.21 20.88
C VAL A 16 7.69 26.71 19.62
N ASP A 17 8.80 27.34 19.19
CA ASP A 17 9.52 26.97 17.97
C ASP A 17 10.31 25.65 18.15
N ASP A 18 10.88 25.41 19.33
CA ASP A 18 11.62 24.16 19.64
C ASP A 18 10.70 22.92 19.68
N ILE A 19 9.41 23.08 19.99
CA ILE A 19 8.46 21.97 20.19
C ILE A 19 8.06 21.30 18.85
N LEU A 20 8.13 22.03 17.73
CA LEU A 20 7.68 21.53 16.43
C LEU A 20 8.83 21.09 15.50
N ILE A 21 10.07 21.48 15.79
CA ILE A 21 11.22 21.14 14.95
C ILE A 21 11.42 19.63 14.86
N GLN A 22 11.54 18.95 16.00
CA GLN A 22 11.77 17.51 16.01
C GLN A 22 10.61 16.75 15.34
N PRO A 23 9.34 17.08 15.62
CA PRO A 23 8.23 16.41 14.95
C PRO A 23 8.17 16.59 13.44
N SER A 24 8.39 17.82 12.96
CA SER A 24 8.42 18.13 11.53
C SER A 24 9.60 17.49 10.81
N LEU A 25 10.77 17.45 11.46
CA LEU A 25 11.95 16.77 10.96
C LEU A 25 11.72 15.26 10.83
N ASN A 26 11.08 14.62 11.81
CA ASN A 26 10.72 13.21 11.73
C ASN A 26 9.75 12.93 10.57
N LEU A 27 8.70 13.73 10.39
CA LEU A 27 7.76 13.58 9.26
C LEU A 27 8.47 13.79 7.92
N LEU A 28 9.40 14.75 7.85
CA LEU A 28 10.20 15.02 6.67
C LEU A 28 11.09 13.82 6.31
N LEU A 29 11.85 13.29 7.28
CA LEU A 29 12.73 12.15 7.08
C LEU A 29 11.94 10.90 6.67
N ILE A 30 10.88 10.56 7.40
CA ILE A 30 10.04 9.39 7.09
C ILE A 30 9.47 9.51 5.67
N GLY A 31 8.84 10.64 5.34
CA GLY A 31 8.22 10.84 4.03
C GLY A 31 9.23 10.84 2.88
N THR A 32 10.39 11.47 3.05
CA THR A 32 11.42 11.52 2.01
C THR A 32 12.10 10.16 1.79
N THR A 33 12.45 9.45 2.87
CA THR A 33 13.04 8.10 2.79
C THR A 33 12.09 7.12 2.11
N LEU A 34 10.82 7.07 2.53
CA LEU A 34 9.84 6.16 1.96
C LEU A 34 9.51 6.52 0.51
N SER A 35 9.40 7.81 0.18
CA SER A 35 9.20 8.25 -1.21
C SER A 35 10.38 7.89 -2.10
N SER A 36 11.61 8.08 -1.62
CA SER A 36 12.82 7.71 -2.36
C SER A 36 12.84 6.21 -2.68
N SER A 37 12.38 5.36 -1.75
CA SER A 37 12.27 3.91 -1.97
C SER A 37 11.30 3.50 -3.09
N LEU A 38 10.34 4.36 -3.46
CA LEU A 38 9.44 4.10 -4.59
C LEU A 38 10.14 4.20 -5.95
N VAL A 39 11.24 4.97 -6.05
CA VAL A 39 11.99 5.15 -7.30
C VAL A 39 12.60 3.84 -7.81
N PRO A 40 13.41 3.09 -7.04
CA PRO A 40 13.95 1.81 -7.50
C PRO A 40 12.84 0.79 -7.78
N ILE A 41 11.73 0.82 -7.03
CA ILE A 41 10.59 -0.08 -7.25
C ILE A 41 9.86 0.26 -8.54
N PHE A 42 9.74 1.55 -8.87
CA PHE A 42 9.20 1.98 -10.15
C PHE A 42 10.06 1.47 -11.31
N VAL A 43 11.39 1.61 -11.20
CA VAL A 43 12.34 1.07 -12.19
C VAL A 43 12.18 -0.44 -12.33
N ALA A 44 12.13 -1.18 -11.21
CA ALA A 44 11.91 -2.62 -11.21
C ALA A 44 10.57 -3.00 -11.88
N LEU A 45 9.49 -2.29 -11.57
CA LEU A 45 8.18 -2.52 -12.17
C LEU A 45 8.18 -2.28 -13.69
N LEU A 46 8.92 -1.28 -14.18
CA LEU A 46 9.07 -1.05 -15.62
C LEU A 46 9.93 -2.14 -16.28
N PHE A 47 11.01 -2.56 -15.62
CA PHE A 47 11.95 -3.57 -16.11
C PHE A 47 11.29 -4.94 -16.23
N PHE A 48 10.59 -5.40 -15.18
CA PHE A 48 9.92 -6.70 -15.16
C PHE A 48 8.57 -6.70 -15.90
N SER A 49 8.06 -5.55 -16.36
CA SER A 49 6.78 -5.49 -17.05
C SER A 49 6.90 -5.60 -18.57
N THR A 50 6.32 -6.67 -19.13
CA THR A 50 6.18 -6.88 -20.57
C THR A 50 5.07 -6.02 -21.21
N ARG A 51 5.08 -5.88 -22.55
CA ARG A 51 4.06 -5.11 -23.31
C ARG A 51 2.62 -5.56 -23.04
N ARG A 52 2.40 -6.85 -22.75
CA ARG A 52 1.07 -7.39 -22.45
C ARG A 52 0.62 -7.01 -21.03
N THR A 53 1.52 -7.07 -20.04
CA THR A 53 1.24 -6.70 -18.65
C THR A 53 0.94 -5.20 -18.51
N ARG A 54 1.62 -4.34 -19.28
CA ARG A 54 1.42 -2.87 -19.24
C ARG A 54 0.00 -2.39 -19.58
N ARG A 55 -0.76 -3.20 -20.32
CA ARG A 55 -2.16 -2.89 -20.69
C ARG A 55 -3.17 -3.36 -19.65
N ARG A 56 -2.73 -4.07 -18.60
CA ARG A 56 -3.63 -4.52 -17.53
C ARG A 56 -3.97 -3.36 -16.60
N PRO A 57 -5.22 -3.25 -16.14
CA PRO A 57 -5.65 -2.16 -15.27
C PRO A 57 -4.86 -2.12 -13.94
N THR A 58 -4.43 -3.29 -13.44
CA THR A 58 -3.57 -3.39 -12.26
C THR A 58 -2.22 -2.69 -12.43
N PHE A 59 -1.60 -2.78 -13.61
CA PHE A 59 -0.34 -2.10 -13.88
C PHE A 59 -0.50 -0.58 -13.90
N ILE A 60 -1.57 -0.08 -14.54
CA ILE A 60 -1.85 1.36 -14.62
C ILE A 60 -2.07 1.93 -13.21
N LEU A 61 -2.89 1.25 -12.38
CA LEU A 61 -3.12 1.67 -11.02
C LEU A 61 -1.86 1.64 -10.15
N ASN A 62 -0.99 0.64 -10.31
CA ASN A 62 0.30 0.61 -9.62
C ASN A 62 1.20 1.80 -9.99
N VAL A 63 1.26 2.16 -11.28
CA VAL A 63 2.01 3.34 -11.71
C VAL A 63 1.40 4.61 -11.11
N LEU A 64 0.07 4.74 -11.12
CA LEU A 64 -0.62 5.87 -10.49
C LEU A 64 -0.34 5.94 -8.99
N MET A 65 -0.35 4.81 -8.28
CA MET A 65 -0.01 4.74 -6.86
C MET A 65 1.41 5.22 -6.58
N ILE A 66 2.39 4.83 -7.40
CA ILE A 66 3.77 5.31 -7.29
C ILE A 66 3.83 6.83 -7.47
N LEU A 67 3.19 7.34 -8.53
CA LEU A 67 3.19 8.78 -8.80
C LEU A 67 2.53 9.57 -7.66
N LEU A 68 1.43 9.06 -7.12
CA LEU A 68 0.75 9.68 -5.98
C LEU A 68 1.55 9.57 -4.69
N GLY A 69 2.24 8.45 -4.45
CA GLY A 69 3.15 8.28 -3.31
C GLY A 69 4.36 9.23 -3.37
N LEU A 70 4.92 9.45 -4.57
CA LEU A 70 5.97 10.46 -4.78
C LEU A 70 5.43 11.89 -4.59
N THR A 71 4.21 12.16 -5.09
CA THR A 71 3.55 13.46 -4.90
C THR A 71 3.25 13.72 -3.43
N LEU A 72 2.77 12.71 -2.70
CA LEU A 72 2.55 12.77 -1.25
C LEU A 72 3.85 13.11 -0.52
N GLY A 73 4.96 12.48 -0.90
CA GLY A 73 6.29 12.77 -0.38
C GLY A 73 6.74 14.20 -0.62
N ALA A 74 6.58 14.69 -1.85
CA ALA A 74 6.96 16.06 -2.23
C ALA A 74 6.13 17.12 -1.48
N VAL A 75 4.81 16.92 -1.38
CA VAL A 75 3.91 17.83 -0.64
C VAL A 75 4.22 17.78 0.87
N ASN A 76 4.48 16.59 1.43
CA ASN A 76 4.92 16.46 2.81
C ASN A 76 6.23 17.22 3.04
N GLY A 77 7.24 17.02 2.18
CA GLY A 77 8.53 17.68 2.29
C GLY A 77 8.41 19.20 2.22
N TYR A 78 7.59 19.72 1.31
CA TYR A 78 7.27 21.14 1.23
C TYR A 78 6.62 21.67 2.52
N ASN A 79 5.60 20.98 3.03
CA ASN A 79 4.90 21.38 4.25
C ASN A 79 5.85 21.41 5.46
N GLN A 80 6.64 20.34 5.68
CA GLN A 80 7.54 20.28 6.82
C GLN A 80 8.70 21.27 6.70
N ALA A 81 9.28 21.46 5.52
CA ALA A 81 10.34 22.46 5.32
C ALA A 81 9.83 23.88 5.62
N ARG A 82 8.60 24.21 5.22
CA ARG A 82 8.00 25.51 5.54
C ARG A 82 7.72 25.67 7.03
N THR A 83 7.22 24.63 7.70
CA THR A 83 7.06 24.64 9.17
C THR A 83 8.40 24.86 9.87
N LEU A 84 9.47 24.17 9.46
CA LEU A 84 10.81 24.30 10.04
C LEU A 84 11.43 25.69 9.83
N LEU A 85 11.09 26.36 8.72
CA LEU A 85 11.54 27.72 8.43
C LEU A 85 10.64 28.80 9.06
N GLY A 86 9.63 28.42 9.86
CA GLY A 86 8.66 29.36 10.43
C GLY A 86 7.77 30.06 9.40
N LEU A 87 7.66 29.51 8.19
CA LEU A 87 6.91 30.10 7.09
C LEU A 87 5.46 29.61 7.09
N SER A 88 4.53 30.51 6.78
CA SER A 88 3.11 30.17 6.67
C SER A 88 2.86 29.19 5.52
N ILE A 89 2.03 28.16 5.76
CA ILE A 89 1.66 27.16 4.75
C ILE A 89 0.32 27.55 4.17
N ALA A 90 0.24 27.67 2.83
CA ALA A 90 -1.04 27.93 2.19
C ALA A 90 -2.00 26.74 2.43
N PRO A 91 -3.26 26.98 2.83
CA PRO A 91 -4.23 25.93 3.14
C PRO A 91 -4.36 24.84 2.08
N VAL A 92 -4.19 25.21 0.80
CA VAL A 92 -4.25 24.31 -0.35
C VAL A 92 -3.25 23.15 -0.22
N PHE A 93 -2.03 23.39 0.25
CA PHE A 93 -1.03 22.32 0.38
C PHE A 93 -1.33 21.37 1.55
N SER A 94 -1.91 21.87 2.64
CA SER A 94 -2.37 21.03 3.75
C SER A 94 -3.59 20.19 3.37
N VAL A 95 -4.51 20.76 2.59
CA VAL A 95 -5.68 20.02 2.06
C VAL A 95 -5.24 19.00 1.00
N ALA A 96 -4.29 19.36 0.14
CA ALA A 96 -3.71 18.44 -0.85
C ALA A 96 -3.02 17.26 -0.16
N TYR A 97 -2.23 17.51 0.89
CA TYR A 97 -1.61 16.46 1.69
C TYR A 97 -2.64 15.49 2.26
N ALA A 98 -3.67 15.99 2.97
CA ALA A 98 -4.72 15.16 3.53
C ALA A 98 -5.48 14.35 2.45
N SER A 99 -5.79 14.99 1.32
CA SER A 99 -6.43 14.32 0.18
C SER A 99 -5.57 13.18 -0.38
N LEU A 100 -4.26 13.40 -0.50
CA LEU A 100 -3.32 12.38 -0.97
C LEU A 100 -3.20 11.21 0.01
N THR A 101 -3.20 11.46 1.32
CA THR A 101 -3.17 10.39 2.34
C THR A 101 -4.42 9.51 2.34
N ILE A 102 -5.52 9.97 1.75
CA ILE A 102 -6.75 9.19 1.58
C ILE A 102 -6.76 8.49 0.22
N LEU A 103 -6.41 9.23 -0.83
CA LEU A 103 -6.46 8.73 -2.21
C LEU A 103 -5.50 7.55 -2.45
N VAL A 104 -4.32 7.58 -1.81
CA VAL A 104 -3.31 6.51 -1.94
C VAL A 104 -3.84 5.17 -1.41
N PRO A 105 -4.29 5.06 -0.15
CA PRO A 105 -4.95 3.84 0.35
C PRO A 105 -6.17 3.44 -0.48
N MET A 106 -7.00 4.39 -0.92
CA MET A 106 -8.15 4.08 -1.76
C MET A 106 -7.77 3.39 -3.08
N LEU A 107 -6.72 3.85 -3.76
CA LEU A 107 -6.28 3.21 -5.00
C LEU A 107 -5.64 1.85 -4.74
N THR A 108 -4.91 1.70 -3.64
CA THR A 108 -4.38 0.40 -3.17
C THR A 108 -5.51 -0.61 -3.02
N ASP A 109 -6.57 -0.20 -2.31
CA ASP A 109 -7.80 -0.96 -2.11
C ASP A 109 -8.45 -1.38 -3.43
N TRP A 110 -8.43 -0.54 -4.46
CA TRP A 110 -8.93 -0.87 -5.80
C TRP A 110 -8.03 -1.86 -6.56
N VAL A 111 -6.70 -1.76 -6.42
CA VAL A 111 -5.80 -2.77 -7.00
C VAL A 111 -6.07 -4.15 -6.39
N VAL A 112 -6.32 -4.19 -5.09
CA VAL A 112 -6.68 -5.42 -4.40
C VAL A 112 -8.01 -5.99 -4.93
N VAL A 113 -9.04 -5.16 -5.16
CA VAL A 113 -10.29 -5.59 -5.82
C VAL A 113 -10.00 -6.24 -7.18
N LEU A 114 -9.20 -5.59 -8.03
CA LEU A 114 -8.88 -6.11 -9.35
C LEU A 114 -8.16 -7.46 -9.28
N ARG A 115 -7.32 -7.67 -8.26
CA ARG A 115 -6.69 -8.97 -8.01
C ARG A 115 -7.68 -10.03 -7.58
N VAL A 116 -8.61 -9.69 -6.69
CA VAL A 116 -9.71 -10.59 -6.32
C VAL A 116 -10.54 -10.95 -7.56
N MET A 117 -10.83 -9.99 -8.43
CA MET A 117 -11.53 -10.24 -9.71
C MET A 117 -10.75 -11.15 -10.65
N ALA A 118 -9.42 -11.09 -10.66
CA ALA A 118 -8.60 -12.00 -11.46
C ALA A 118 -8.66 -13.44 -10.93
N ILE A 119 -8.76 -13.63 -9.60
CA ILE A 119 -8.76 -14.94 -8.95
C ILE A 119 -10.15 -15.57 -8.90
N TYR A 120 -11.17 -14.74 -8.68
CA TYR A 120 -12.58 -15.08 -8.50
C TYR A 120 -13.40 -14.38 -9.58
N PRO A 121 -13.27 -14.81 -10.85
CA PRO A 121 -13.80 -14.02 -11.94
C PRO A 121 -15.33 -14.06 -11.93
N PRO A 122 -16.00 -12.90 -11.93
CA PRO A 122 -17.42 -12.78 -11.57
C PRO A 122 -18.33 -13.60 -12.49
N HIS A 123 -17.96 -13.74 -13.76
CA HIS A 123 -18.71 -14.53 -14.76
C HIS A 123 -18.77 -16.05 -14.50
N LYS A 124 -17.91 -16.61 -13.64
CA LYS A 124 -17.85 -18.06 -13.35
C LYS A 124 -18.45 -18.42 -11.99
N LEU A 125 -18.89 -17.42 -11.23
CA LEU A 125 -19.39 -17.59 -9.87
C LEU A 125 -20.91 -17.59 -9.85
N SER A 126 -21.49 -18.48 -9.04
CA SER A 126 -22.91 -18.41 -8.69
C SER A 126 -23.21 -17.09 -7.98
N HIS A 127 -24.40 -16.51 -8.22
CA HIS A 127 -24.83 -15.23 -7.63
C HIS A 127 -24.70 -15.16 -6.10
N ARG A 128 -24.89 -16.28 -5.38
CA ARG A 128 -24.68 -16.34 -3.93
C ARG A 128 -23.22 -16.16 -3.55
N CYS A 129 -22.32 -16.83 -4.25
CA CYS A 129 -20.87 -16.71 -4.01
C CYS A 129 -20.37 -15.32 -4.41
N LEU A 130 -20.89 -14.76 -5.50
CA LEU A 130 -20.59 -13.39 -5.93
C LEU A 130 -21.04 -12.37 -4.88
N SER A 131 -22.25 -12.51 -4.34
CA SER A 131 -22.76 -11.64 -3.27
C SER A 131 -21.93 -11.76 -1.99
N ILE A 132 -21.59 -12.99 -1.57
CA ILE A 132 -20.75 -13.21 -0.39
C ILE A 132 -19.38 -12.57 -0.57
N ILE A 133 -18.71 -12.75 -1.71
CA ILE A 133 -17.35 -12.24 -1.93
C ILE A 133 -17.35 -10.71 -2.09
N TYR A 134 -18.13 -10.19 -3.04
CA TYR A 134 -18.06 -8.78 -3.44
C TYR A 134 -18.97 -7.85 -2.64
N GLY A 135 -20.04 -8.37 -2.03
CA GLY A 135 -21.01 -7.57 -1.28
C GLY A 135 -20.38 -6.84 -0.08
N PRO A 136 -19.72 -7.55 0.86
CA PRO A 136 -19.03 -6.92 1.98
C PRO A 136 -17.95 -5.94 1.53
N MET A 137 -17.18 -6.29 0.50
CA MET A 137 -16.12 -5.45 -0.05
C MET A 137 -16.67 -4.14 -0.63
N ALA A 138 -17.77 -4.21 -1.39
CA ALA A 138 -18.41 -3.02 -1.93
C ALA A 138 -19.03 -2.14 -0.83
N LEU A 139 -19.69 -2.77 0.15
CA LEU A 139 -20.32 -2.05 1.27
C LEU A 139 -19.30 -1.27 2.10
N VAL A 140 -18.19 -1.92 2.46
CA VAL A 140 -17.10 -1.31 3.24
C VAL A 140 -16.47 -0.15 2.48
N LYS A 141 -16.22 -0.31 1.16
CA LYS A 141 -15.68 0.78 0.33
C LYS A 141 -16.62 1.97 0.22
N LEU A 142 -17.92 1.74 0.07
CA LEU A 142 -18.92 2.81 0.04
C LEU A 142 -18.99 3.53 1.39
N ALA A 143 -19.01 2.79 2.51
CA ALA A 143 -19.00 3.37 3.84
C ALA A 143 -17.74 4.22 4.08
N ARG A 144 -16.58 3.69 3.68
CA ARG A 144 -15.29 4.39 3.78
C ARG A 144 -15.26 5.67 2.92
N MET A 145 -15.74 5.61 1.67
CA MET A 145 -15.85 6.79 0.79
C MET A 145 -16.65 7.92 1.44
N VAL A 146 -17.76 7.60 2.13
CA VAL A 146 -18.59 8.61 2.82
C VAL A 146 -17.82 9.20 4.01
N ILE A 147 -17.16 8.38 4.82
CA ILE A 147 -16.41 8.82 5.99
C ILE A 147 -15.23 9.71 5.58
N ASP A 148 -14.47 9.29 4.57
CA ASP A 148 -13.32 10.03 4.05
C ASP A 148 -13.75 11.38 3.43
N ALA A 149 -14.88 11.41 2.71
CA ALA A 149 -15.44 12.66 2.18
C ALA A 149 -15.83 13.63 3.31
N VAL A 150 -16.49 13.13 4.36
CA VAL A 150 -16.83 13.93 5.55
C VAL A 150 -15.56 14.45 6.23
N PHE A 151 -14.53 13.61 6.36
CA PHE A 151 -13.25 14.00 6.94
C PHE A 151 -12.58 15.13 6.14
N ILE A 152 -12.50 15.03 4.80
CA ILE A 152 -11.88 16.07 3.96
C ILE A 152 -12.61 17.41 4.12
N VAL A 153 -13.94 17.39 4.17
CA VAL A 153 -14.74 18.61 4.37
C VAL A 153 -14.45 19.23 5.73
N GLN A 154 -14.39 18.43 6.79
CA GLN A 154 -14.07 18.91 8.14
C GLN A 154 -12.64 19.43 8.22
N TRP A 155 -11.67 18.69 7.66
CA TRP A 155 -10.28 19.09 7.56
C TRP A 155 -10.11 20.44 6.88
N THR A 156 -10.74 20.60 5.71
CA THR A 156 -10.67 21.84 4.94
C THR A 156 -11.21 23.03 5.74
N ARG A 157 -12.35 22.85 6.42
CA ARG A 157 -12.91 23.88 7.31
C ARG A 157 -11.98 24.21 8.48
N ALA A 158 -11.38 23.19 9.10
CA ALA A 158 -10.46 23.36 10.21
C ALA A 158 -9.16 24.07 9.79
N VAL A 159 -8.59 23.73 8.63
CA VAL A 159 -7.37 24.39 8.11
C VAL A 159 -7.66 25.84 7.73
N VAL A 160 -8.79 26.12 7.09
CA VAL A 160 -9.19 27.50 6.75
C VAL A 160 -9.42 28.34 8.01
N ARG A 161 -10.04 27.76 9.05
CA ARG A 161 -10.28 28.45 10.33
C ARG A 161 -8.99 28.66 11.14
N ASN A 162 -8.07 27.70 11.09
CA ASN A 162 -6.81 27.71 11.83
C ASN A 162 -5.61 28.04 10.92
N ALA A 163 -5.76 29.02 10.01
CA ALA A 163 -4.83 29.32 8.92
C ALA A 163 -3.36 29.51 9.35
N GLU A 164 -3.12 29.77 10.64
CA GLU A 164 -1.79 29.97 11.22
C GLU A 164 -1.05 28.65 11.52
N SER A 165 -1.73 27.52 11.73
CA SER A 165 -1.06 26.24 12.01
C SER A 165 -1.85 24.99 11.57
N PRO A 166 -1.39 24.27 10.53
CA PRO A 166 -1.96 22.98 10.12
C PRO A 166 -1.97 21.93 11.24
N PHE A 167 -1.06 22.07 12.21
CA PHE A 167 -0.99 21.24 13.41
C PHE A 167 -2.27 21.30 14.27
N ARG A 168 -2.83 22.51 14.48
CA ARG A 168 -4.07 22.67 15.25
C ARG A 168 -5.26 22.04 14.54
N ALA A 169 -5.33 22.16 13.22
CA ALA A 169 -6.32 21.44 12.41
C ALA A 169 -6.15 19.92 12.53
N GLY A 170 -4.89 19.44 12.55
CA GLY A 170 -4.46 18.08 12.92
C GLY A 170 -5.13 17.55 14.17
N MET A 171 -4.89 18.23 15.30
CA MET A 171 -5.40 17.84 16.62
C MET A 171 -6.92 17.84 16.68
N GLU A 172 -7.58 18.84 16.09
CA GLU A 172 -9.04 18.91 16.06
C GLU A 172 -9.63 17.73 15.28
N ALA A 173 -9.07 17.42 14.12
CA ALA A 173 -9.52 16.28 13.31
C ALA A 173 -9.24 14.94 14.01
N TRP A 174 -8.12 14.82 14.73
CA TRP A 174 -7.75 13.62 15.49
C TRP A 174 -8.73 13.28 16.62
N ALA A 175 -9.32 14.32 17.24
CA ALA A 175 -10.32 14.15 18.28
C ALA A 175 -11.65 13.56 17.75
N THR A 176 -11.90 13.65 16.45
CA THR A 176 -13.13 13.13 15.84
C THR A 176 -13.08 11.61 15.63
N PRO A 177 -14.23 10.93 15.59
CA PRO A 177 -14.27 9.48 15.36
C PRO A 177 -14.03 9.09 13.89
N TYR A 178 -14.08 10.03 12.94
CA TYR A 178 -14.08 9.71 11.50
C TYR A 178 -12.80 9.01 11.04
N PRO A 179 -11.58 9.48 11.36
CA PRO A 179 -10.34 8.78 10.96
C PRO A 179 -10.27 7.37 11.55
N LYS A 180 -10.70 7.21 12.81
CA LYS A 180 -10.70 5.92 13.52
C LYS A 180 -11.62 4.91 12.85
N LEU A 181 -12.82 5.34 12.45
CA LEU A 181 -13.76 4.51 11.69
C LEU A 181 -13.21 4.16 10.31
N ALA A 182 -12.61 5.12 9.59
CA ALA A 182 -12.01 4.86 8.28
C ALA A 182 -10.92 3.78 8.37
N TRP A 183 -10.04 3.86 9.37
CA TRP A 183 -8.99 2.85 9.58
C TRP A 183 -9.53 1.50 10.04
N PHE A 184 -10.61 1.49 10.84
CA PHE A 184 -11.29 0.24 11.17
C PHE A 184 -11.82 -0.47 9.91
N PHE A 185 -12.48 0.28 9.02
CA PHE A 185 -12.95 -0.25 7.73
C PHE A 185 -11.81 -0.70 6.82
N GLN A 186 -10.69 0.04 6.81
CA GLN A 186 -9.47 -0.34 6.09
C GLN A 186 -8.87 -1.66 6.59
N LEU A 187 -8.78 -1.84 7.91
CA LEU A 187 -8.33 -3.08 8.52
C LEU A 187 -9.28 -4.23 8.20
N PHE A 188 -10.60 -3.99 8.28
CA PHE A 188 -11.60 -5.00 7.97
C PHE A 188 -11.49 -5.45 6.51
N ASP A 189 -11.41 -4.53 5.54
CA ASP A 189 -11.27 -4.87 4.11
C ASP A 189 -9.98 -5.66 3.86
N SER A 190 -8.86 -5.19 4.41
CA SER A 190 -7.56 -5.86 4.28
C SER A 190 -7.62 -7.28 4.84
N THR A 191 -8.18 -7.47 6.04
CA THR A 191 -8.30 -8.78 6.70
C THR A 191 -9.24 -9.69 5.91
N TYR A 192 -10.36 -9.16 5.43
CA TYR A 192 -11.36 -9.89 4.67
C TYR A 192 -10.78 -10.43 3.36
N VAL A 193 -10.09 -9.58 2.59
CA VAL A 193 -9.45 -10.03 1.33
C VAL A 193 -8.36 -11.06 1.61
N SER A 194 -7.55 -10.84 2.65
CA SER A 194 -6.52 -11.79 3.09
C SER A 194 -7.12 -13.16 3.36
N ALA A 195 -8.26 -13.22 4.08
CA ALA A 195 -8.95 -14.46 4.38
C ALA A 195 -9.46 -15.17 3.11
N ILE A 196 -10.09 -14.45 2.18
CA ILE A 196 -10.57 -15.04 0.92
C ILE A 196 -9.41 -15.61 0.10
N PHE A 197 -8.28 -14.90 0.04
CA PHE A 197 -7.10 -15.34 -0.70
C PHE A 197 -6.52 -16.63 -0.08
N LEU A 198 -6.35 -16.67 1.24
CA LEU A 198 -5.88 -17.85 1.98
C LEU A 198 -6.84 -19.04 1.82
N LEU A 199 -8.15 -18.81 1.83
CA LEU A 199 -9.15 -19.85 1.58
C LEU A 199 -9.06 -20.40 0.16
N ARG A 200 -8.77 -19.55 -0.84
CA ARG A 200 -8.55 -20.01 -2.22
C ARG A 200 -7.31 -20.89 -2.30
N LEU A 201 -6.24 -20.45 -1.63
CA LEU A 201 -4.95 -21.14 -1.61
C LEU A 201 -5.10 -22.53 -1.00
N GLY A 202 -5.73 -22.63 0.18
CA GLY A 202 -5.96 -23.92 0.85
C GLY A 202 -6.76 -24.90 -0.01
N ARG A 203 -7.80 -24.42 -0.70
CA ARG A 203 -8.57 -25.25 -1.65
C ARG A 203 -7.72 -25.71 -2.83
N GLY A 204 -6.92 -24.82 -3.43
CA GLY A 204 -6.05 -25.16 -4.55
C GLY A 204 -4.99 -26.21 -4.19
N THR A 205 -4.42 -26.12 -2.99
CA THR A 205 -3.50 -27.13 -2.46
C THR A 205 -4.18 -28.48 -2.27
N MET A 206 -5.37 -28.51 -1.65
CA MET A 206 -6.13 -29.74 -1.43
C MET A 206 -6.55 -30.43 -2.73
N ASP A 207 -6.97 -29.66 -3.74
CA ASP A 207 -7.34 -30.19 -5.05
C ASP A 207 -6.13 -30.82 -5.76
N ALA A 208 -4.96 -30.18 -5.69
CA ALA A 208 -3.71 -30.72 -6.22
C ALA A 208 -3.28 -32.01 -5.48
N SER A 209 -3.37 -32.04 -4.15
CA SER A 209 -3.07 -33.25 -3.36
C SER A 209 -4.00 -34.41 -3.69
N ARG A 210 -5.28 -34.14 -3.97
CA ARG A 210 -6.25 -35.15 -4.40
C ARG A 210 -5.91 -35.72 -5.76
N LEU A 211 -5.59 -34.87 -6.74
CA LEU A 211 -5.17 -35.29 -8.08
C LEU A 211 -3.92 -36.19 -8.04
N ARG A 212 -2.92 -35.85 -7.20
CA ARG A 212 -1.72 -36.70 -7.01
C ARG A 212 -2.09 -38.07 -6.41
N LYS A 213 -2.96 -38.10 -5.40
CA LYS A 213 -3.41 -39.36 -4.78
C LYS A 213 -4.16 -40.27 -5.76
N TYR A 214 -4.91 -39.70 -6.71
CA TYR A 214 -5.51 -40.47 -7.80
C TYR A 214 -4.45 -40.98 -8.79
N ALA A 215 -3.48 -40.16 -9.19
CA ALA A 215 -2.40 -40.58 -10.08
C ALA A 215 -1.56 -41.73 -9.49
N ASP A 216 -1.17 -41.63 -8.22
CA ASP A 216 -0.44 -42.70 -7.51
C ASP A 216 -1.26 -43.99 -7.39
N ALA A 217 -2.59 -43.88 -7.19
CA ALA A 217 -3.49 -45.03 -7.11
C ALA A 217 -3.73 -45.71 -8.47
N THR A 218 -3.43 -45.04 -9.60
CA THR A 218 -3.63 -45.59 -10.95
C THR A 218 -2.37 -46.28 -11.50
N GLY A 219 -1.27 -46.32 -10.74
CA GLY A 219 -0.12 -47.18 -11.02
C GLY A 219 0.69 -46.83 -12.27
N THR A 220 0.63 -45.58 -12.75
CA THR A 220 1.50 -45.13 -13.85
C THR A 220 2.92 -44.97 -13.31
N ASP A 221 3.89 -45.75 -13.85
CA ASP A 221 5.29 -45.77 -13.42
C ASP A 221 5.91 -44.35 -13.37
N ALA A 222 6.00 -43.81 -12.14
CA ALA A 222 6.34 -42.42 -11.85
C ALA A 222 7.74 -42.27 -11.21
N SER A 223 8.68 -43.14 -11.52
CA SER A 223 10.01 -43.15 -10.88
C SER A 223 10.97 -42.08 -11.43
N GLN A 224 10.61 -41.32 -12.47
CA GLN A 224 11.44 -40.24 -13.03
C GLN A 224 10.79 -38.84 -12.97
N ASP A 225 9.46 -38.76 -12.81
CA ASP A 225 8.70 -37.48 -12.72
C ASP A 225 8.51 -36.98 -11.27
N GLN A 226 8.89 -37.77 -10.26
CA GLN A 226 8.67 -37.41 -8.85
C GLN A 226 9.54 -36.22 -8.40
N ASP A 227 10.80 -36.14 -8.82
CA ASP A 227 11.70 -35.02 -8.44
C ASP A 227 11.28 -33.69 -9.12
N GLU A 228 10.86 -33.73 -10.39
CA GLU A 228 10.40 -32.51 -11.10
C GLU A 228 9.06 -32.00 -10.55
N GLY A 229 8.15 -32.91 -10.20
CA GLY A 229 6.84 -32.58 -9.63
C GLY A 229 6.92 -31.93 -8.26
N GLU A 230 7.82 -32.39 -7.39
CA GLU A 230 8.02 -31.82 -6.06
C GLU A 230 8.70 -30.44 -6.12
N HIS A 231 9.67 -30.27 -7.02
CA HIS A 231 10.33 -28.98 -7.23
C HIS A 231 9.38 -27.92 -7.83
N SER A 232 8.48 -28.32 -8.73
CA SER A 232 7.43 -27.47 -9.32
C SER A 232 6.36 -27.07 -8.30
N TYR A 233 5.94 -28.00 -7.44
CA TYR A 233 4.98 -27.73 -6.37
C TYR A 233 5.55 -26.77 -5.32
N TYR A 234 6.79 -26.99 -4.87
CA TYR A 234 7.44 -26.11 -3.91
C TYR A 234 7.60 -24.69 -4.45
N ARG A 235 8.04 -24.53 -5.72
CA ARG A 235 8.11 -23.21 -6.37
C ARG A 235 6.74 -22.53 -6.46
N ARG A 236 5.68 -23.27 -6.82
CA ARG A 236 4.31 -22.71 -6.85
C ARG A 236 3.83 -22.27 -5.47
N LEU A 237 4.06 -23.10 -4.44
CA LEU A 237 3.67 -22.81 -3.07
C LEU A 237 4.46 -21.61 -2.51
N GLN A 238 5.77 -21.55 -2.80
CA GLN A 238 6.64 -20.44 -2.44
C GLN A 238 6.20 -19.14 -3.11
N THR A 239 5.88 -19.15 -4.39
CA THR A 239 5.34 -17.97 -5.10
C THR A 239 4.00 -17.53 -4.51
N LEU A 240 3.09 -18.46 -4.23
CA LEU A 240 1.80 -18.15 -3.62
C LEU A 240 1.94 -17.63 -2.19
N PHE A 241 2.88 -18.17 -1.41
CA PHE A 241 3.23 -17.69 -0.08
C PHE A 241 3.77 -16.26 -0.14
N TRP A 242 4.71 -15.95 -1.02
CA TRP A 242 5.26 -14.60 -1.16
C TRP A 242 4.22 -13.59 -1.66
N ILE A 243 3.34 -14.00 -2.58
CA ILE A 243 2.20 -13.18 -3.01
C ILE A 243 1.27 -12.90 -1.82
N SER A 244 0.99 -13.92 -1.01
CA SER A 244 0.11 -13.77 0.13
C SER A 244 0.73 -12.89 1.22
N THR A 245 2.00 -13.10 1.55
CA THR A 245 2.68 -12.39 2.62
C THR A 245 2.87 -10.91 2.30
N SER A 246 3.30 -10.59 1.08
CA SER A 246 3.56 -9.20 0.67
C SER A 246 2.28 -8.38 0.45
N ASN A 247 1.21 -8.98 -0.10
CA ASN A 247 -0.01 -8.23 -0.42
C ASN A 247 -1.00 -8.13 0.74
N PHE A 248 -0.88 -9.01 1.75
CA PHE A 248 -1.96 -9.21 2.72
C PHE A 248 -1.46 -9.20 4.15
N ILE A 249 -0.44 -9.99 4.51
CA ILE A 249 0.02 -10.10 5.90
C ILE A 249 0.68 -8.80 6.37
N PHE A 250 1.62 -8.27 5.59
CA PHE A 250 2.32 -7.03 5.97
C PHE A 250 1.36 -5.84 6.10
N PRO A 251 0.51 -5.52 5.10
CA PRO A 251 -0.48 -4.46 5.24
C PRO A 251 -1.47 -4.67 6.39
N VAL A 252 -1.93 -5.90 6.64
CA VAL A 252 -2.87 -6.18 7.74
C VAL A 252 -2.23 -5.95 9.11
N ILE A 253 -1.00 -6.43 9.32
CA ILE A 253 -0.29 -6.22 10.60
C ILE A 253 -0.06 -4.73 10.84
N PHE A 254 0.35 -3.98 9.81
CA PHE A 254 0.56 -2.53 9.92
C PHE A 254 -0.75 -1.77 10.13
N ASN A 255 -1.83 -2.12 9.44
CA ASN A 255 -3.16 -1.55 9.67
C ASN A 255 -3.66 -1.84 11.10
N LEU A 256 -3.42 -3.04 11.61
CA LEU A 256 -3.77 -3.42 12.99
C LEU A 256 -2.94 -2.64 14.00
N ALA A 257 -1.62 -2.54 13.79
CA ALA A 257 -0.72 -1.77 14.64
C ALA A 257 -1.11 -0.29 14.65
N GLN A 258 -1.40 0.30 13.48
CA GLN A 258 -1.92 1.65 13.35
C GLN A 258 -3.20 1.84 14.17
N LEU A 259 -4.16 0.93 14.02
CA LEU A 259 -5.43 1.03 14.75
C LEU A 259 -5.21 0.97 16.27
N ILE A 260 -4.40 0.01 16.75
CA ILE A 260 -4.09 -0.12 18.19
C ILE A 260 -3.44 1.17 18.72
N LEU A 261 -2.45 1.71 18.01
CA LEU A 261 -1.74 2.90 18.43
C LEU A 261 -2.64 4.13 18.43
N VAL A 262 -3.51 4.29 17.44
CA VAL A 262 -4.50 5.37 17.36
C VAL A 262 -5.48 5.36 18.54
N PHE A 263 -5.88 4.18 19.02
CA PHE A 263 -6.78 4.07 20.17
C PHE A 263 -6.06 4.21 21.51
N ARG A 264 -4.75 3.94 21.54
CA ARG A 264 -3.94 3.96 22.76
C ARG A 264 -3.26 5.31 23.01
N ASP A 265 -2.86 6.00 21.95
CA ASP A 265 -2.09 7.23 22.02
C ASP A 265 -2.95 8.45 21.64
N PRO A 266 -3.11 9.43 22.55
CA PRO A 266 -3.80 10.68 22.23
C PRO A 266 -2.99 11.59 21.29
N SER A 267 -1.69 11.34 21.08
CA SER A 267 -0.81 12.16 20.27
C SER A 267 -1.15 12.09 18.78
N PHE A 268 -1.52 13.24 18.21
CA PHE A 268 -1.73 13.39 16.77
C PHE A 268 -0.45 13.10 15.96
N LEU A 269 0.72 13.48 16.47
CA LEU A 269 2.00 13.34 15.75
C LEU A 269 2.40 11.89 15.58
N ASP A 270 2.30 11.11 16.65
CA ASP A 270 2.61 9.69 16.63
C ASP A 270 1.68 8.96 15.65
N GLY A 271 0.40 9.32 15.70
CA GLY A 271 -0.59 8.92 14.72
C GLY A 271 -0.22 9.27 13.27
N ALA A 272 0.25 10.50 13.03
CA ALA A 272 0.65 10.97 11.70
C ALA A 272 1.89 10.22 11.16
N TYR A 273 2.87 9.89 12.01
CA TYR A 273 4.02 9.07 11.60
C TYR A 273 3.57 7.71 11.13
N ILE A 274 2.74 7.04 11.92
CA ILE A 274 2.28 5.68 11.62
C ILE A 274 1.41 5.68 10.38
N LEU A 275 0.52 6.67 10.23
CA LEU A 275 -0.31 6.83 9.04
C LEU A 275 0.53 6.96 7.76
N LEU A 276 1.59 7.78 7.82
CA LEU A 276 2.47 7.99 6.69
C LEU A 276 3.20 6.69 6.33
N VAL A 277 3.78 6.00 7.32
CA VAL A 277 4.46 4.71 7.12
C VAL A 277 3.50 3.68 6.53
N ASN A 278 2.32 3.52 7.12
CA ASN A 278 1.32 2.55 6.67
C ASN A 278 0.89 2.79 5.22
N SER A 279 0.70 4.05 4.82
CA SER A 279 0.36 4.41 3.44
C SER A 279 1.42 3.92 2.43
N TYR A 280 2.71 4.02 2.77
CA TYR A 280 3.77 3.48 1.92
C TYR A 280 3.88 1.96 2.01
N VAL A 281 3.70 1.35 3.19
CA VAL A 281 3.70 -0.12 3.34
C VAL A 281 2.62 -0.76 2.46
N GLU A 282 1.45 -0.14 2.38
CA GLU A 282 0.36 -0.56 1.49
C GLU A 282 0.75 -0.48 0.01
N ILE A 283 1.34 0.64 -0.41
CA ILE A 283 1.87 0.78 -1.77
C ILE A 283 2.90 -0.32 -2.06
N LEU A 284 3.90 -0.47 -1.19
CA LEU A 284 4.99 -1.43 -1.34
C LEU A 284 4.48 -2.87 -1.42
N GLY A 285 3.57 -3.25 -0.53
CA GLY A 285 2.99 -4.59 -0.49
C GLY A 285 2.28 -4.96 -1.80
N VAL A 286 1.52 -4.02 -2.35
CA VAL A 286 0.88 -4.20 -3.66
C VAL A 286 1.94 -4.26 -4.78
N LEU A 287 2.89 -3.34 -4.83
CA LEU A 287 3.87 -3.27 -5.92
C LEU A 287 4.75 -4.51 -5.99
N LEU A 288 5.27 -4.97 -4.84
CA LEU A 288 6.14 -6.15 -4.76
C LEU A 288 5.48 -7.38 -5.37
N VAL A 289 4.20 -7.59 -5.09
CA VAL A 289 3.45 -8.71 -5.69
C VAL A 289 3.30 -8.58 -7.20
N THR A 290 3.15 -7.36 -7.73
CA THR A 290 3.04 -7.20 -9.20
C THR A 290 4.36 -7.47 -9.88
N ILE A 291 5.47 -7.05 -9.28
CA ILE A 291 6.81 -7.32 -9.79
C ILE A 291 7.06 -8.84 -9.78
N TRP A 292 6.78 -9.50 -8.65
CA TRP A 292 6.91 -10.96 -8.52
C TRP A 292 6.05 -11.72 -9.53
N ALA A 293 4.78 -11.37 -9.66
CA ALA A 293 3.87 -12.02 -10.60
C ALA A 293 4.29 -11.81 -12.07
N SER A 294 4.95 -10.70 -12.38
CA SER A 294 5.46 -10.43 -13.73
C SER A 294 6.76 -11.19 -14.02
N GLY A 295 7.66 -11.31 -13.04
CA GLY A 295 8.91 -12.06 -13.18
C GLY A 295 8.72 -13.57 -13.33
N THR A 296 7.82 -14.19 -12.54
CA THR A 296 7.60 -15.65 -12.62
C THR A 296 6.86 -16.09 -13.88
N GLY A 297 6.12 -15.17 -14.53
CA GLY A 297 5.40 -15.45 -15.78
C GLY A 297 6.35 -15.70 -16.95
N ASP A 298 7.50 -15.02 -16.98
CA ASP A 298 8.50 -15.19 -18.03
C ASP A 298 9.33 -16.47 -17.83
N GLU A 299 9.63 -16.88 -16.59
CA GLU A 299 10.31 -18.16 -16.32
C GLU A 299 9.49 -19.38 -16.77
N GLN A 300 8.17 -19.37 -16.58
CA GLN A 300 7.30 -20.48 -17.00
C GLN A 300 7.11 -20.56 -18.52
N VAL A 301 7.20 -19.43 -19.23
CA VAL A 301 7.15 -19.41 -20.70
C VAL A 301 8.51 -19.80 -21.30
N ALA A 302 9.62 -19.40 -20.66
CA ALA A 302 10.97 -19.78 -21.05
C ALA A 302 11.22 -21.29 -20.85
N SER A 303 10.71 -21.89 -19.77
CA SER A 303 10.84 -23.35 -19.56
C SER A 303 9.97 -24.19 -20.50
N ALA A 304 8.89 -23.63 -21.05
CA ALA A 304 7.99 -24.32 -21.98
C ALA A 304 8.47 -24.31 -23.44
N ASN A 305 9.47 -23.48 -23.76
CA ASN A 305 10.12 -23.42 -25.07
C ASN A 305 11.63 -23.51 -24.86
N PRO A 306 12.19 -24.71 -24.62
CA PRO A 306 13.63 -24.89 -24.71
C PRO A 306 14.01 -24.62 -26.17
N VAL A 307 14.70 -23.50 -26.40
CA VAL A 307 15.36 -23.23 -27.68
C VAL A 307 16.34 -24.38 -27.88
N LEU A 308 16.02 -25.29 -28.81
CA LEU A 308 16.93 -26.35 -29.25
C LEU A 308 18.25 -25.69 -29.67
N PRO A 309 19.41 -26.20 -29.22
CA PRO A 309 20.69 -25.73 -29.72
C PRO A 309 20.72 -25.93 -31.22
N ALA A 310 21.02 -24.86 -31.95
CA ALA A 310 21.22 -24.92 -33.40
C ALA A 310 22.37 -25.89 -33.68
N ASP A 311 22.09 -26.93 -34.47
CA ASP A 311 23.07 -27.90 -34.94
C ASP A 311 24.33 -27.18 -35.46
N GLU A 312 25.48 -27.57 -34.93
CA GLU A 312 26.78 -27.25 -35.48
C GLU A 312 26.86 -27.77 -36.92
N PRO A 313 27.37 -26.98 -37.89
CA PRO A 313 27.60 -27.50 -39.22
C PRO A 313 28.79 -28.46 -39.21
N GLU A 314 28.53 -29.72 -39.52
CA GLU A 314 29.55 -30.71 -39.84
C GLU A 314 30.42 -30.21 -41.00
N ALA A 315 31.73 -30.22 -40.76
CA ALA A 315 32.74 -30.02 -41.78
C ALA A 315 32.80 -31.24 -42.71
N GLN A 316 32.53 -31.04 -43.99
CA GLN A 316 33.14 -31.77 -45.12
C GLN A 316 33.36 -30.83 -46.29
#